data_AF-A0A3M7AQ26-F1
#
_entry.id   AF-A0A3M7AQ26-F1
#
_cell.length_a   1.000
_cell.length_b   1.000
_cell.length_c   1.000
_cell.angle_alpha   90.00
_cell.angle_beta   90.00
_cell.angle_gamma   90.00
#
_symmetry.space_group_name_H-M   'P 1'
#
loop_
_entity.id
_entity.type
_entity.pdbx_description
1 polymer ?
#
loop_
_entity_poly.entity_id
_entity_poly.type
_entity_poly.pdbx_seq_one_letter_code
_entity_poly.pdbx_strand_id
1 'polypeptide(L)'
;MKATWTKIAQHDSLKRSSHSISVIGESAYIFGGELKPRQPRDNAMHQVKLAGKGDMQGVENTDAVRQLQCSGDLPSPRVGSTSCTLHGNIYFSSGRGGEAMAPIEEAGSLWDFDPDTNTWASMKPSGGPHPPARSYHTMTSDGGETIYLHAGCPEKGRLSDLWCFNMSTREWRELAQAPDPPRGGPSIAFANGRLYRMNGFDGKTEQGGAIDVYDPAQNCWESIDFQPDGKQGPGARSVAALLPVSIAGDISLVTLFGESDPSSLGHQGAGKMLSDVWAYSLDDQKWSQVAVEGIDLPAGRGWFDADVVQANGRASIVVAGGLGESNDRLDDAWLLSFM
;
A
#
# COMPACT_ATOMS: atom_id res chain seq x y z
N MET A 1 -8.00 -14.14 -16.67
CA MET A 1 -7.25 -12.87 -16.81
C MET A 1 -5.77 -13.17 -16.96
N LYS A 2 -5.04 -12.41 -17.78
CA LYS A 2 -3.59 -12.56 -17.96
C LYS A 2 -2.88 -11.23 -17.73
N ALA A 3 -1.65 -11.28 -17.23
CA ALA A 3 -0.83 -10.11 -17.03
C ALA A 3 0.66 -10.43 -17.24
N THR A 4 1.45 -9.42 -17.57
CA THR A 4 2.90 -9.55 -17.81
C THR A 4 3.68 -8.73 -16.80
N TRP A 5 4.65 -9.37 -16.14
CA TRP A 5 5.63 -8.68 -15.32
C TRP A 5 6.79 -8.15 -16.17
N THR A 6 7.17 -6.90 -15.91
CA THR A 6 8.37 -6.27 -16.50
C THR A 6 9.19 -5.62 -15.39
N LYS A 7 10.46 -5.99 -15.24
CA LYS A 7 11.37 -5.28 -14.34
C LYS A 7 11.65 -3.90 -14.93
N ILE A 8 11.38 -2.84 -14.18
CA ILE A 8 11.55 -1.46 -14.65
C ILE A 8 12.77 -0.76 -14.05
N ALA A 9 13.21 -1.17 -12.86
CA ALA A 9 14.40 -0.63 -12.23
C ALA A 9 15.00 -1.60 -11.20
N GLN A 10 16.28 -1.43 -10.92
CA GLN A 10 16.96 -2.01 -9.76
C GLN A 10 17.96 -0.98 -9.24
N HIS A 11 17.88 -0.64 -7.96
CA HIS A 11 18.71 0.42 -7.38
C HIS A 11 18.78 0.31 -5.85
N ASP A 12 19.95 0.57 -5.26
CA ASP A 12 20.19 0.45 -3.81
C ASP A 12 19.19 1.27 -2.97
N SER A 13 18.72 2.42 -3.45
CA SER A 13 17.73 3.24 -2.74
C SER A 13 16.37 2.54 -2.60
N LEU A 14 16.05 1.59 -3.47
CA LEU A 14 14.83 0.78 -3.42
C LEU A 14 14.94 -0.37 -2.42
N LYS A 15 16.14 -0.65 -1.88
CA LYS A 15 16.42 -1.69 -0.88
C LYS A 15 15.74 -1.42 0.47
N ARG A 16 14.42 -1.47 0.52
CA ARG A 16 13.61 -1.08 1.68
C ARG A 16 12.33 -1.90 1.77
N SER A 17 11.88 -2.14 3.01
CA SER A 17 10.54 -2.67 3.33
C SER A 17 9.79 -1.66 4.21
N SER A 18 8.48 -1.83 4.36
CA SER A 18 7.63 -0.97 5.20
C SER A 18 7.68 0.52 4.79
N HIS A 19 7.97 0.77 3.52
CA HIS A 19 7.93 2.09 2.89
C HIS A 19 6.55 2.31 2.26
N SER A 20 6.31 3.51 1.74
CA SER A 20 5.12 3.80 0.95
C SER A 20 5.44 4.09 -0.50
N ILE A 21 4.50 3.77 -1.40
CA ILE A 21 4.50 4.07 -2.82
C ILE A 21 3.25 4.86 -3.17
N SER A 22 3.40 5.89 -3.99
CA SER A 22 2.26 6.56 -4.62
C SER A 22 2.60 6.98 -6.04
N VAL A 23 1.64 6.84 -6.95
CA VAL A 23 1.80 7.14 -8.37
C VAL A 23 1.06 8.41 -8.73
N ILE A 24 1.80 9.35 -9.32
CA ILE A 24 1.23 10.56 -9.92
C ILE A 24 1.76 10.68 -11.34
N GLY A 25 0.82 10.68 -12.30
CA GLY A 25 1.14 10.60 -13.71
C GLY A 25 1.96 9.34 -14.04
N GLU A 26 3.13 9.53 -14.64
CA GLU A 26 4.02 8.46 -15.08
C GLU A 26 5.21 8.25 -14.13
N SER A 27 5.04 8.56 -12.84
CA SER A 27 6.09 8.42 -11.83
C SER A 27 5.56 7.79 -10.56
N ALA A 28 6.34 6.86 -10.00
CA ALA A 28 6.13 6.33 -8.67
C ALA A 28 7.05 7.06 -7.68
N TYR A 29 6.51 7.42 -6.53
CA TYR A 29 7.18 8.14 -5.46
C TYR A 29 7.29 7.23 -4.24
N ILE A 30 8.50 7.07 -3.73
CA ILE A 30 8.84 6.13 -2.66
C ILE A 30 9.39 6.90 -1.46
N PHE A 31 8.81 6.67 -0.29
CA PHE A 31 9.20 7.35 0.95
C PHE A 31 9.29 6.39 2.15
N GLY A 32 10.26 6.66 3.03
CA GLY A 32 10.39 5.96 4.32
C GLY A 32 10.78 4.48 4.20
N GLY A 33 10.41 3.69 5.19
CA GLY A 33 10.77 2.29 5.28
C GLY A 33 12.13 2.04 5.91
N GLU A 34 12.56 0.79 5.88
CA GLU A 34 13.73 0.29 6.59
C GLU A 34 14.60 -0.61 5.71
N LEU A 35 15.92 -0.52 5.90
CA LEU A 35 16.89 -1.46 5.31
C LEU A 35 17.26 -2.57 6.30
N LYS A 36 17.36 -2.21 7.59
CA LYS A 36 17.60 -3.15 8.69
C LYS A 36 16.34 -3.23 9.55
N PRO A 37 16.02 -4.40 10.13
CA PRO A 37 14.85 -4.54 11.00
C PRO A 37 14.73 -3.44 12.05
N ARG A 38 13.58 -2.76 12.07
CA ARG A 38 13.24 -1.72 13.03
C ARG A 38 14.20 -0.54 13.05
N GLN A 39 14.79 -0.21 11.89
CA GLN A 39 15.66 0.96 11.72
C GLN A 39 15.18 1.76 10.50
N PRO A 40 14.46 2.87 10.71
CA PRO A 40 14.05 3.74 9.63
C PRO A 40 15.26 4.15 8.82
N ARG A 41 15.16 4.02 7.51
CA ARG A 41 16.30 4.17 6.60
C ARG A 41 16.71 5.63 6.44
N ASP A 42 15.74 6.46 6.06
CA ASP A 42 15.92 7.87 5.71
C ASP A 42 14.55 8.57 5.68
N ASN A 43 14.56 9.86 5.39
CA ASN A 43 13.39 10.66 5.03
C ASN A 43 13.50 11.21 3.60
N ALA A 44 14.21 10.47 2.73
CA ALA A 44 14.37 10.87 1.35
C ALA A 44 13.13 10.47 0.54
N MET A 45 12.70 11.36 -0.36
CA MET A 45 11.74 11.01 -1.41
C MET A 45 12.50 10.53 -2.64
N HIS A 46 12.15 9.35 -3.13
CA HIS A 46 12.69 8.78 -4.36
C HIS A 46 11.62 8.74 -5.44
N GLN A 47 12.02 8.98 -6.68
CA GLN A 47 11.15 8.87 -7.84
C GLN A 47 11.65 7.73 -8.73
N VAL A 48 10.72 6.88 -9.17
CA VAL A 48 10.92 5.89 -10.24
C VAL A 48 10.09 6.32 -11.44
N LYS A 49 10.74 6.61 -12.57
CA LYS A 49 10.04 6.95 -13.81
C LYS A 49 9.44 5.69 -14.43
N LEU A 50 8.15 5.73 -14.73
CA LEU A 50 7.37 4.57 -15.19
C LEU A 50 7.21 4.53 -16.71
N ALA A 51 7.33 5.68 -17.40
CA ALA A 51 7.12 5.77 -18.84
C ALA A 51 8.39 6.00 -19.68
N GLY A 52 8.37 5.37 -20.85
CA GLY A 52 9.21 5.72 -21.98
C GLY A 52 9.69 4.57 -22.87
N LYS A 53 9.15 3.34 -22.83
CA LYS A 53 9.60 2.28 -23.77
C LYS A 53 8.47 1.31 -24.12
N GLY A 54 7.65 1.67 -25.10
CA GLY A 54 6.70 0.77 -25.73
C GLY A 54 7.32 -0.41 -26.49
N ASP A 55 8.58 -0.80 -26.26
CA ASP A 55 9.26 -1.87 -27.01
C ASP A 55 10.59 -2.36 -26.43
N MET A 56 10.93 -2.11 -25.15
CA MET A 56 12.17 -2.68 -24.58
C MET A 56 11.88 -3.71 -23.50
N GLN A 57 11.86 -4.96 -23.95
CA GLN A 57 12.24 -6.09 -23.12
C GLN A 57 13.70 -5.95 -22.68
N GLY A 58 13.96 -6.01 -21.37
CA GLY A 58 15.26 -6.49 -20.85
C GLY A 58 16.42 -5.50 -20.70
N VAL A 59 16.20 -4.21 -20.41
CA VAL A 59 17.32 -3.32 -20.00
C VAL A 59 17.08 -2.79 -18.58
N GLU A 60 17.92 -3.23 -17.63
CA GLU A 60 18.04 -2.64 -16.30
C GLU A 60 18.40 -1.15 -16.45
N ASN A 61 17.47 -0.27 -16.07
CA ASN A 61 17.67 1.17 -16.16
C ASN A 61 17.89 1.75 -14.77
N THR A 62 19.14 1.84 -14.33
CA THR A 62 19.51 2.50 -13.07
C THR A 62 19.15 3.99 -13.08
N ASP A 63 19.09 4.63 -14.25
CA ASP A 63 18.73 6.05 -14.39
C ASP A 63 17.21 6.31 -14.18
N ALA A 64 16.41 5.24 -14.07
CA ALA A 64 14.99 5.37 -13.78
C ALA A 64 14.72 5.84 -12.35
N VAL A 65 15.69 5.66 -11.44
CA VAL A 65 15.54 5.98 -10.01
C VAL A 65 16.37 7.21 -9.66
N ARG A 66 15.74 8.21 -9.02
CA ARG A 66 16.46 9.37 -8.48
C ARG A 66 15.95 9.77 -7.12
N GLN A 67 16.85 10.25 -6.27
CA GLN A 67 16.47 10.96 -5.05
C GLN A 67 16.11 12.40 -5.40
N LEU A 68 14.96 12.87 -4.90
CA LEU A 68 14.48 14.22 -5.13
C LEU A 68 15.12 15.19 -4.14
N GLN A 69 15.42 16.41 -4.59
CA GLN A 69 15.80 17.50 -3.71
C GLN A 69 14.53 18.12 -3.14
N CYS A 70 14.18 17.73 -1.92
CA CYS A 70 12.96 18.18 -1.26
C CYS A 70 13.22 19.37 -0.34
N SER A 71 12.22 20.21 -0.14
CA SER A 71 12.26 21.33 0.82
C SER A 71 10.93 21.46 1.57
N GLY A 72 10.82 22.42 2.50
CA GLY A 72 9.65 22.58 3.37
C GLY A 72 9.75 21.80 4.68
N ASP A 73 8.59 21.40 5.23
CA ASP A 73 8.49 20.69 6.50
C ASP A 73 8.77 19.19 6.29
N LEU A 74 10.04 18.80 6.34
CA LEU A 74 10.43 17.42 6.06
C LEU A 74 9.95 16.46 7.17
N PRO A 75 9.18 15.41 6.83
CA PRO A 75 8.87 14.36 7.80
C PRO A 75 10.14 13.66 8.31
N SER A 76 10.09 13.20 9.56
CA SER A 76 11.15 12.37 10.14
C SER A 76 11.23 10.98 9.47
N PRO A 77 12.42 10.31 9.49
CA PRO A 77 12.55 8.93 9.05
C PRO A 77 11.60 7.99 9.79
N ARG A 78 10.86 7.16 9.05
CA ARG A 78 9.78 6.33 9.60
C ARG A 78 9.50 5.08 8.79
N VAL A 79 8.84 4.10 9.42
CA VAL A 79 8.37 2.85 8.79
C VAL A 79 6.89 2.64 9.02
N GLY A 80 6.25 1.89 8.12
CA GLY A 80 4.85 1.49 8.24
C GLY A 80 3.88 2.68 8.22
N SER A 81 4.29 3.78 7.61
CA SER A 81 3.38 4.81 7.13
C SER A 81 2.79 4.35 5.80
N THR A 82 1.55 4.71 5.53
CA THR A 82 0.92 4.46 4.23
C THR A 82 0.50 5.77 3.60
N SER A 83 0.45 5.81 2.27
CA SER A 83 0.09 7.00 1.52
C SER A 83 -1.14 6.76 0.63
N CYS A 84 -1.74 7.85 0.19
CA CYS A 84 -2.71 7.87 -0.90
C CYS A 84 -2.52 9.16 -1.70
N THR A 85 -3.01 9.16 -2.94
CA THR A 85 -2.99 10.37 -3.78
C THR A 85 -4.35 11.05 -3.81
N LEU A 86 -4.35 12.37 -3.82
CA LEU A 86 -5.56 13.16 -4.03
C LEU A 86 -5.19 14.51 -4.66
N HIS A 87 -5.93 14.93 -5.69
CA HIS A 87 -5.72 16.23 -6.35
C HIS A 87 -4.28 16.55 -6.80
N GLY A 88 -3.49 15.54 -7.17
CA GLY A 88 -2.12 15.73 -7.64
C GLY A 88 -1.05 15.79 -6.53
N ASN A 89 -1.45 15.57 -5.28
CA ASN A 89 -0.54 15.51 -4.13
C ASN A 89 -0.52 14.10 -3.52
N ILE A 90 0.56 13.81 -2.79
CA ILE A 90 0.70 12.59 -1.99
C ILE A 90 0.45 12.93 -0.54
N TYR A 91 -0.49 12.22 0.08
CA TYR A 91 -0.81 12.34 1.49
C TYR A 91 -0.41 11.08 2.24
N PHE A 92 0.27 11.22 3.36
CA PHE A 92 0.55 10.10 4.25
C PHE A 92 0.42 10.50 5.72
N SER A 93 0.21 9.53 6.60
CA SER A 93 0.11 9.78 8.04
C SER A 93 0.96 8.83 8.88
N SER A 94 1.37 9.31 10.06
CA SER A 94 1.90 8.53 11.17
C SER A 94 3.06 7.61 10.77
N GLY A 95 3.08 6.36 11.23
CA GLY A 95 4.20 5.45 11.15
C GLY A 95 4.94 5.32 12.48
N ARG A 96 6.09 4.65 12.46
CA ARG A 96 6.95 4.45 13.64
C ARG A 96 8.38 4.86 13.33
N GLY A 97 9.05 5.47 14.29
CA GLY A 97 10.42 5.94 14.13
C GLY A 97 11.08 6.36 15.43
N GLY A 98 12.24 7.02 15.31
CA GLY A 98 13.07 7.42 16.45
C GLY A 98 13.78 6.25 17.13
N GLU A 99 14.61 6.55 18.13
CA GLU A 99 15.41 5.55 18.86
C GLU A 99 14.54 4.49 19.55
N ALA A 100 13.43 4.92 20.17
CA ALA A 100 12.49 4.04 20.83
C ALA A 100 11.69 3.18 19.85
N MET A 101 11.73 3.50 18.55
CA MET A 101 10.84 2.96 17.53
C MET A 101 9.42 2.99 18.06
N ALA A 102 8.86 4.16 18.37
CA ALA A 102 7.49 4.32 18.88
C ALA A 102 6.56 4.85 17.78
N PRO A 103 5.22 4.68 17.90
CA PRO A 103 4.29 5.37 17.00
C PRO A 103 4.56 6.88 17.02
N ILE A 104 4.64 7.48 15.85
CA ILE A 104 4.89 8.91 15.71
C ILE A 104 3.56 9.62 15.89
N GLU A 105 3.46 10.36 17.01
CA GLU A 105 2.30 11.18 17.33
C GLU A 105 2.42 12.56 16.67
N GLU A 106 1.45 12.87 15.83
CA GLU A 106 1.41 14.08 14.99
C GLU A 106 0.07 14.81 15.11
N ALA A 107 -0.70 14.53 16.17
CA ALA A 107 -2.02 15.08 16.48
C ALA A 107 -3.00 14.99 15.29
N GLY A 108 -2.97 13.84 14.60
CA GLY A 108 -3.79 13.60 13.41
C GLY A 108 -3.36 14.36 12.15
N SER A 109 -2.18 14.98 12.12
CA SER A 109 -1.70 15.67 10.92
C SER A 109 -1.48 14.70 9.75
N LEU A 110 -1.74 15.21 8.55
CA LEU A 110 -1.34 14.59 7.30
C LEU A 110 -0.09 15.28 6.78
N TRP A 111 0.88 14.51 6.31
CA TRP A 111 1.95 15.03 5.47
C TRP A 111 1.44 15.18 4.06
N ASP A 112 1.71 16.33 3.46
CA ASP A 112 1.33 16.71 2.10
C ASP A 112 2.62 16.91 1.30
N PHE A 113 2.80 16.11 0.25
CA PHE A 113 3.89 16.27 -0.71
C PHE A 113 3.36 16.69 -2.06
N ASP A 114 3.86 17.84 -2.52
CA ASP A 114 3.65 18.35 -3.86
C ASP A 114 4.79 17.85 -4.79
N PRO A 115 4.49 16.95 -5.74
CA PRO A 115 5.48 16.41 -6.68
C PRO A 115 5.96 17.41 -7.75
N ASP A 116 5.23 18.49 -8.01
CA ASP A 116 5.61 19.50 -9.00
C ASP A 116 6.72 20.41 -8.45
N THR A 117 6.64 20.72 -7.15
CA THR A 117 7.62 21.58 -6.47
C THR A 117 8.63 20.80 -5.62
N ASN A 118 8.40 19.51 -5.39
CA ASN A 118 9.14 18.68 -4.43
C ASN A 118 9.14 19.29 -3.01
N THR A 119 7.99 19.82 -2.59
CA THR A 119 7.86 20.44 -1.27
C THR A 119 6.99 19.62 -0.34
N TRP A 120 7.36 19.62 0.93
CA TRP A 120 6.59 19.04 2.01
C TRP A 120 5.89 20.11 2.83
N ALA A 121 4.67 19.82 3.23
CA ALA A 121 3.93 20.58 4.23
C ALA A 121 3.28 19.65 5.26
N SER A 122 3.09 20.17 6.47
CA SER A 122 2.28 19.50 7.49
C SER A 122 0.85 20.09 7.50
N MET A 123 -0.12 19.30 7.06
CA MET A 123 -1.54 19.65 7.10
C MET A 123 -2.13 19.28 8.46
N LYS A 124 -2.25 20.29 9.32
CA LYS A 124 -2.86 20.14 10.65
C LYS A 124 -4.39 20.10 10.54
N PRO A 125 -5.06 19.20 11.29
CA PRO A 125 -6.52 19.25 11.43
C PRO A 125 -6.97 20.57 12.04
N SER A 126 -8.20 21.00 11.73
CA SER A 126 -8.82 22.19 12.31
C SER A 126 -9.13 22.05 13.80
N GLY A 127 -9.12 20.82 14.31
CA GLY A 127 -9.31 20.46 15.72
C GLY A 127 -10.13 19.17 15.84
N GLY A 128 -10.60 18.87 17.06
CA GLY A 128 -11.51 17.75 17.31
C GLY A 128 -10.83 16.40 17.50
N PRO A 129 -11.62 15.30 17.52
CA PRO A 129 -11.08 13.95 17.63
C PRO A 129 -10.26 13.60 16.39
N HIS A 130 -9.19 12.84 16.56
CA HIS A 130 -8.34 12.39 15.47
C HIS A 130 -7.89 10.94 15.72
N PRO A 131 -7.50 10.20 14.67
CA PRO A 131 -6.96 8.85 14.86
C PRO A 131 -5.71 8.87 15.76
N PRO A 132 -5.53 7.90 16.65
CA PRO A 132 -4.26 7.73 17.39
C PRO A 132 -3.10 7.40 16.46
N ALA A 133 -1.88 7.76 16.89
CA ALA A 133 -0.64 7.36 16.25
C ALA A 133 -0.51 5.83 16.09
N ARG A 134 -0.06 5.39 14.91
CA ARG A 134 -0.01 3.97 14.52
C ARG A 134 0.92 3.71 13.35
N SER A 135 1.30 2.45 13.13
CA SER A 135 1.96 2.01 11.89
C SER A 135 1.33 0.75 11.33
N TYR A 136 1.70 0.39 10.09
CA TYR A 136 1.13 -0.76 9.39
C TYR A 136 -0.41 -0.67 9.32
N HIS A 137 -0.92 0.58 9.27
CA HIS A 137 -2.29 0.91 8.91
C HIS A 137 -2.38 0.95 7.38
N THR A 138 -3.53 1.35 6.85
CA THR A 138 -3.70 1.55 5.40
C THR A 138 -4.50 2.82 5.13
N MET A 139 -4.27 3.43 3.96
CA MET A 139 -4.91 4.67 3.53
C MET A 139 -5.38 4.56 2.09
N THR A 140 -6.49 5.24 1.77
CA THR A 140 -7.00 5.42 0.41
C THR A 140 -7.78 6.72 0.34
N SER A 141 -8.03 7.25 -0.85
CA SER A 141 -8.93 8.39 -1.05
C SER A 141 -10.18 7.97 -1.85
N ASP A 142 -11.23 8.78 -1.80
CA ASP A 142 -12.40 8.66 -2.69
C ASP A 142 -12.17 9.29 -4.08
N GLY A 143 -10.99 9.91 -4.29
CA GLY A 143 -10.68 10.71 -5.48
C GLY A 143 -11.37 12.08 -5.53
N GLY A 144 -12.18 12.42 -4.53
CA GLY A 144 -12.86 13.69 -4.35
C GLY A 144 -12.25 14.49 -3.19
N GLU A 145 -12.92 14.53 -2.04
CA GLU A 145 -12.48 15.36 -0.90
C GLU A 145 -12.17 14.56 0.37
N THR A 146 -12.18 13.22 0.29
CA THR A 146 -12.08 12.36 1.48
C THR A 146 -10.87 11.45 1.42
N ILE A 147 -10.08 11.48 2.49
CA ILE A 147 -9.03 10.48 2.77
C ILE A 147 -9.53 9.55 3.87
N TYR A 148 -9.31 8.25 3.71
CA TYR A 148 -9.62 7.23 4.69
C TYR A 148 -8.34 6.67 5.31
N LEU A 149 -8.38 6.39 6.61
CA LEU A 149 -7.31 5.74 7.36
C LEU A 149 -7.92 4.59 8.17
N HIS A 150 -7.32 3.40 8.07
CA HIS A 150 -7.88 2.19 8.67
C HIS A 150 -6.84 1.33 9.40
N ALA A 151 -7.25 0.79 10.55
CA ALA A 151 -6.57 -0.27 11.28
C ALA A 151 -5.11 0.05 11.67
N GLY A 152 -4.26 -0.97 11.80
CA GLY A 152 -2.85 -0.82 12.12
C GLY A 152 -2.52 -1.02 13.60
N CYS A 153 -1.25 -0.79 13.92
CA CYS A 153 -0.62 -1.06 15.20
C CYS A 153 -0.32 0.26 15.92
N PRO A 154 -1.11 0.65 16.94
CA PRO A 154 -0.75 1.75 17.84
C PRO A 154 0.36 1.28 18.80
N GLU A 155 0.51 1.93 19.96
CA GLU A 155 1.52 1.52 20.94
C GLU A 155 1.32 0.08 21.42
N LYS A 156 0.06 -0.36 21.57
CA LYS A 156 -0.32 -1.70 22.03
C LYS A 156 -1.49 -2.27 21.24
N GLY A 157 -1.39 -3.54 20.89
CA GLY A 157 -2.45 -4.24 20.17
C GLY A 157 -2.56 -3.80 18.72
N ARG A 158 -3.78 -3.89 18.19
CA ARG A 158 -4.15 -3.57 16.80
C ARG A 158 -5.53 -2.91 16.82
N LEU A 159 -5.88 -2.24 15.73
CA LEU A 159 -7.14 -1.50 15.62
C LEU A 159 -8.05 -2.07 14.52
N SER A 160 -9.35 -1.85 14.69
CA SER A 160 -10.42 -2.12 13.69
C SER A 160 -11.12 -0.83 13.26
N ASP A 161 -10.69 0.32 13.78
CA ASP A 161 -11.31 1.62 13.54
C ASP A 161 -11.12 2.08 12.09
N LEU A 162 -12.07 2.88 11.61
CA LEU A 162 -12.01 3.55 10.33
C LEU A 162 -12.21 5.05 10.57
N TRP A 163 -11.35 5.86 10.00
CA TRP A 163 -11.42 7.31 10.07
C TRP A 163 -11.51 7.89 8.67
N CYS A 164 -12.27 8.97 8.51
CA CYS A 164 -12.21 9.80 7.32
C CYS A 164 -11.75 11.22 7.66
N PHE A 165 -10.94 11.81 6.78
CA PHE A 165 -10.53 13.20 6.82
C PHE A 165 -11.15 13.94 5.64
N ASN A 166 -11.88 15.02 5.92
CA ASN A 166 -12.39 15.91 4.88
C ASN A 166 -11.36 16.99 4.55
N MET A 167 -10.92 17.06 3.30
CA MET A 167 -9.86 17.99 2.86
C MET A 167 -10.27 19.46 2.95
N SER A 168 -11.55 19.76 2.80
CA SER A 168 -12.10 21.12 2.81
C SER A 168 -12.22 21.68 4.23
N THR A 169 -12.77 20.91 5.17
CA THR A 169 -12.94 21.33 6.58
C THR A 169 -11.71 21.03 7.45
N ARG A 170 -10.83 20.14 6.98
CA ARG A 170 -9.68 19.60 7.72
C ARG A 170 -10.07 18.91 9.02
N GLU A 171 -11.22 18.24 9.01
CA GLU A 171 -11.74 17.54 10.18
C GLU A 171 -11.64 16.03 9.98
N TRP A 172 -11.20 15.35 11.03
CA TRP A 172 -11.31 13.92 11.16
C TRP A 172 -12.67 13.53 11.73
N ARG A 173 -13.20 12.40 11.27
CA ARG A 173 -14.38 11.77 11.83
C ARG A 173 -14.17 10.26 11.91
N GLU A 174 -14.45 9.69 13.07
CA GLU A 174 -14.49 8.24 13.24
C GLU A 174 -15.77 7.68 12.61
N LEU A 175 -15.62 6.59 11.87
CA LEU A 175 -16.68 5.89 11.15
C LEU A 175 -17.00 4.57 11.84
N ALA A 176 -17.99 3.84 11.32
CA ALA A 176 -18.33 2.53 11.85
C ALA A 176 -17.12 1.60 11.82
N GLN A 177 -16.89 0.92 12.93
CA GLN A 177 -15.79 -0.02 13.09
C GLN A 177 -15.93 -1.21 12.14
N ALA A 178 -14.82 -1.66 11.56
CA ALA A 178 -14.82 -2.83 10.68
C ALA A 178 -15.05 -4.14 11.48
N PRO A 179 -15.50 -5.22 10.81
CA PRO A 179 -15.63 -6.53 11.43
C PRO A 179 -14.31 -7.02 12.04
N ASP A 180 -14.40 -7.69 13.19
CA ASP A 180 -13.26 -8.29 13.88
C ASP A 180 -12.55 -9.37 13.03
N PRO A 181 -11.29 -9.71 13.34
CA PRO A 181 -10.45 -9.11 14.38
C PRO A 181 -9.72 -7.81 13.94
N PRO A 182 -9.23 -7.01 14.91
CA PRO A 182 -8.31 -5.92 14.65
C PRO A 182 -6.99 -6.43 14.05
N ARG A 183 -6.41 -5.68 13.12
CA ARG A 183 -5.31 -6.19 12.27
C ARG A 183 -4.27 -5.13 11.94
N GLY A 184 -3.03 -5.57 11.79
CA GLY A 184 -1.92 -4.79 11.22
C GLY A 184 -1.56 -5.32 9.82
N GLY A 185 -1.08 -4.44 8.95
CA GLY A 185 -0.80 -4.75 7.55
C GLY A 185 -2.00 -5.26 6.73
N PRO A 186 -3.25 -4.79 6.93
CA PRO A 186 -4.33 -5.07 5.99
C PRO A 186 -4.16 -4.25 4.71
N SER A 187 -4.98 -4.56 3.71
CA SER A 187 -5.09 -3.80 2.47
C SER A 187 -6.48 -3.16 2.38
N ILE A 188 -6.57 -1.93 1.87
CA ILE A 188 -7.83 -1.24 1.58
C ILE A 188 -7.81 -0.66 0.16
N ALA A 189 -8.96 -0.67 -0.51
CA ALA A 189 -9.16 -0.02 -1.81
C ALA A 189 -10.49 0.72 -1.84
N PHE A 190 -10.54 1.90 -2.44
CA PHE A 190 -11.79 2.57 -2.79
C PHE A 190 -12.17 2.29 -4.24
N ALA A 191 -13.38 1.77 -4.47
CA ALA A 191 -13.90 1.51 -5.82
C ALA A 191 -15.43 1.60 -5.83
N ASN A 192 -16.02 2.11 -6.92
CA ASN A 192 -17.48 2.21 -7.06
C ASN A 192 -18.20 2.81 -5.83
N GLY A 193 -17.60 3.84 -5.23
CA GLY A 193 -18.19 4.54 -4.08
C GLY A 193 -18.07 3.82 -2.73
N ARG A 194 -17.35 2.70 -2.64
CA ARG A 194 -17.24 1.85 -1.45
C ARG A 194 -15.78 1.56 -1.11
N LEU A 195 -15.50 1.28 0.17
CA LEU A 195 -14.19 0.75 0.58
C LEU A 195 -14.25 -0.77 0.64
N TYR A 196 -13.16 -1.42 0.24
CA TYR A 196 -12.97 -2.86 0.32
C TYR A 196 -11.74 -3.12 1.18
N ARG A 197 -11.90 -3.85 2.27
CA ARG A 197 -10.83 -4.30 3.17
C ARG A 197 -10.61 -5.78 3.00
N MET A 198 -9.35 -6.20 2.95
CA MET A 198 -8.97 -7.61 3.10
C MET A 198 -7.59 -7.75 3.75
N ASN A 199 -7.14 -9.00 3.93
CA ASN A 199 -5.82 -9.35 4.43
C ASN A 199 -5.56 -8.83 5.86
N GLY A 200 -4.32 -8.99 6.32
CA GLY A 200 -3.78 -8.45 7.57
C GLY A 200 -3.53 -9.52 8.63
N PHE A 201 -2.78 -9.16 9.66
CA PHE A 201 -2.38 -10.06 10.74
C PHE A 201 -2.98 -9.58 12.07
N ASP A 202 -3.70 -10.46 12.78
CA ASP A 202 -4.39 -10.12 14.04
C ASP A 202 -3.51 -10.23 15.29
N GLY A 203 -2.27 -10.70 15.13
CA GLY A 203 -1.35 -10.99 16.24
C GLY A 203 -1.16 -12.47 16.51
N LYS A 204 -1.95 -13.34 15.86
CA LYS A 204 -1.86 -14.79 15.96
C LYS A 204 -1.82 -15.45 14.58
N THR A 205 -2.68 -15.01 13.68
CA THR A 205 -2.90 -15.63 12.37
C THR A 205 -3.11 -14.59 11.28
N GLU A 206 -2.72 -14.97 10.07
CA GLU A 206 -3.06 -14.23 8.88
C GLU A 206 -4.55 -14.28 8.58
N GLN A 207 -5.11 -13.15 8.16
CA GLN A 207 -6.54 -13.00 7.88
C GLN A 207 -6.80 -13.16 6.37
N GLY A 208 -7.95 -13.73 6.02
CA GLY A 208 -8.39 -13.97 4.65
C GLY A 208 -9.75 -14.65 4.63
N GLY A 209 -10.24 -14.98 3.42
CA GLY A 209 -11.54 -15.66 3.25
C GLY A 209 -12.76 -14.74 3.29
N ALA A 210 -12.58 -13.42 3.45
CA ALA A 210 -13.63 -12.44 3.33
C ALA A 210 -13.11 -11.14 2.68
N ILE A 211 -13.99 -10.46 1.95
CA ILE A 211 -13.83 -9.06 1.56
C ILE A 211 -14.85 -8.27 2.38
N ASP A 212 -14.38 -7.37 3.25
CA ASP A 212 -15.27 -6.50 4.00
C ASP A 212 -15.50 -5.21 3.22
N VAL A 213 -16.76 -4.89 2.98
CA VAL A 213 -17.20 -3.76 2.15
C VAL A 213 -17.85 -2.72 3.05
N TYR A 214 -17.29 -1.51 3.07
CA TYR A 214 -17.88 -0.38 3.76
C TYR A 214 -18.66 0.49 2.78
N ASP A 215 -19.89 0.83 3.17
CA ASP A 215 -20.74 1.78 2.47
C ASP A 215 -20.67 3.15 3.17
N PRO A 216 -20.00 4.17 2.60
CA PRO A 216 -19.91 5.49 3.20
C PRO A 216 -21.24 6.22 3.36
N ALA A 217 -22.25 5.91 2.52
CA ALA A 217 -23.56 6.54 2.60
C ALA A 217 -24.38 6.00 3.78
N GLN A 218 -24.20 4.72 4.12
CA GLN A 218 -24.90 4.06 5.23
C GLN A 218 -24.08 4.00 6.51
N ASN A 219 -22.78 4.26 6.45
CA ASN A 219 -21.83 4.10 7.55
C ASN A 219 -21.92 2.71 8.19
N CYS A 220 -21.85 1.66 7.37
CA CYS A 220 -21.90 0.27 7.82
C CYS A 220 -21.00 -0.62 6.96
N TRP A 221 -20.71 -1.81 7.50
CA TRP A 221 -19.92 -2.84 6.83
C TRP A 221 -20.78 -4.05 6.50
N GLU A 222 -20.51 -4.67 5.36
CA GLU A 222 -20.96 -6.02 4.98
C GLU A 222 -19.75 -6.88 4.61
N SER A 223 -19.85 -8.21 4.72
CA SER A 223 -18.75 -9.12 4.38
C SER A 223 -19.17 -10.06 3.26
N ILE A 224 -18.29 -10.25 2.29
CA ILE A 224 -18.44 -11.22 1.20
C ILE A 224 -17.42 -12.34 1.42
N ASP A 225 -17.92 -13.51 1.80
CA ASP A 225 -17.08 -14.67 2.11
C ASP A 225 -16.64 -15.43 0.85
N PHE A 226 -15.44 -15.99 0.90
CA PHE A 226 -14.89 -16.89 -0.10
C PHE A 226 -13.99 -17.95 0.54
N GLN A 227 -13.67 -19.02 -0.19
CA GLN A 227 -12.77 -20.06 0.30
C GLN A 227 -11.30 -19.63 0.07
N PRO A 228 -10.48 -19.43 1.13
CA PRO A 228 -9.09 -18.99 1.01
C PRO A 228 -8.15 -20.19 0.77
N ASP A 229 -8.43 -21.00 -0.25
CA ASP A 229 -7.77 -22.28 -0.53
C ASP A 229 -6.69 -22.21 -1.62
N GLY A 230 -6.41 -21.02 -2.16
CA GLY A 230 -5.49 -20.82 -3.28
C GLY A 230 -6.02 -21.36 -4.61
N LYS A 231 -7.33 -21.65 -4.70
CA LYS A 231 -8.01 -22.12 -5.91
C LYS A 231 -9.25 -21.28 -6.23
N GLN A 232 -10.14 -21.17 -5.25
CA GLN A 232 -11.36 -20.38 -5.32
C GLN A 232 -11.13 -18.93 -4.91
N GLY A 233 -10.13 -18.68 -4.06
CA GLY A 233 -9.70 -17.35 -3.69
C GLY A 233 -8.30 -17.36 -3.09
N PRO A 234 -7.71 -16.17 -2.87
CA PRO A 234 -6.38 -16.04 -2.30
C PRO A 234 -6.31 -16.64 -0.90
N GLY A 235 -5.23 -17.35 -0.59
CA GLY A 235 -4.94 -17.75 0.79
C GLY A 235 -4.79 -16.54 1.71
N ALA A 236 -5.04 -16.75 3.01
CA ALA A 236 -4.87 -15.74 4.05
C ALA A 236 -3.45 -15.17 4.06
N ARG A 237 -3.33 -13.85 4.21
CA ARG A 237 -2.06 -13.12 4.11
C ARG A 237 -2.11 -11.75 4.78
N SER A 238 -0.94 -11.17 5.07
CA SER A 238 -0.77 -9.75 5.43
C SER A 238 0.26 -9.10 4.54
N VAL A 239 0.47 -7.79 4.75
CA VAL A 239 1.55 -6.99 4.15
C VAL A 239 1.62 -7.18 2.63
N ALA A 240 0.41 -7.24 2.05
CA ALA A 240 0.08 -7.40 0.65
C ALA A 240 -0.61 -6.13 0.13
N ALA A 241 -0.90 -6.08 -1.17
CA ALA A 241 -1.67 -5.00 -1.76
C ALA A 241 -3.11 -5.42 -2.07
N LEU A 242 -4.00 -4.44 -2.13
CA LEU A 242 -5.32 -4.53 -2.75
C LEU A 242 -5.54 -3.24 -3.54
N LEU A 243 -5.63 -3.34 -4.86
CA LEU A 243 -5.66 -2.17 -5.74
C LEU A 243 -6.85 -2.26 -6.72
N PRO A 244 -7.62 -1.17 -6.90
CA PRO A 244 -8.68 -1.15 -7.90
C PRO A 244 -8.10 -0.91 -9.29
N VAL A 245 -8.36 -1.83 -10.21
CA VAL A 245 -7.83 -1.79 -11.58
C VAL A 245 -9.00 -1.90 -12.56
N SER A 246 -9.10 -0.95 -13.49
CA SER A 246 -10.02 -1.07 -14.62
C SER A 246 -9.37 -1.91 -15.72
N ILE A 247 -10.01 -3.02 -16.08
CA ILE A 247 -9.53 -3.99 -17.06
C ILE A 247 -10.66 -4.18 -18.08
N ALA A 248 -10.42 -3.76 -19.32
CA ALA A 248 -11.41 -3.79 -20.40
C ALA A 248 -12.75 -3.07 -20.09
N GLY A 249 -12.75 -2.11 -19.16
CA GLY A 249 -13.93 -1.35 -18.74
C GLY A 249 -14.51 -1.79 -17.39
N ASP A 250 -14.24 -3.03 -16.98
CA ASP A 250 -14.74 -3.58 -15.71
C ASP A 250 -13.73 -3.31 -14.59
N ILE A 251 -14.22 -3.05 -13.37
CA ILE A 251 -13.35 -2.81 -12.22
C ILE A 251 -13.12 -4.13 -11.49
N SER A 252 -11.84 -4.49 -11.34
CA SER A 252 -11.41 -5.60 -10.50
C SER A 252 -10.59 -5.09 -9.32
N LEU A 253 -10.74 -5.74 -8.17
CA LEU A 253 -9.82 -5.57 -7.06
C LEU A 253 -8.69 -6.58 -7.20
N VAL A 254 -7.46 -6.12 -7.34
CA VAL A 254 -6.28 -6.98 -7.51
C VAL A 254 -5.52 -7.07 -6.20
N THR A 255 -5.37 -8.28 -5.66
CA THR A 255 -4.44 -8.57 -4.57
C THR A 255 -3.26 -9.36 -5.09
N LEU A 256 -2.07 -9.07 -4.56
CA LEU A 256 -0.81 -9.65 -5.03
C LEU A 256 0.18 -9.73 -3.89
N PHE A 257 1.05 -10.74 -3.96
CA PHE A 257 2.12 -10.98 -2.99
C PHE A 257 1.58 -11.09 -1.53
N GLY A 258 2.44 -10.88 -0.54
CA GLY A 258 2.11 -10.90 0.89
C GLY A 258 2.84 -11.99 1.66
N GLU A 259 2.65 -11.99 2.98
CA GLU A 259 3.20 -12.99 3.89
C GLU A 259 2.09 -13.91 4.39
N SER A 260 2.31 -15.22 4.36
CA SER A 260 1.30 -16.25 4.70
C SER A 260 1.60 -17.05 5.97
N ASP A 261 2.86 -17.04 6.41
CA ASP A 261 3.31 -17.71 7.63
C ASP A 261 4.37 -16.82 8.30
N PRO A 262 3.95 -15.85 9.13
CA PRO A 262 4.85 -14.86 9.70
C PRO A 262 5.95 -15.45 10.57
N SER A 263 7.14 -14.85 10.49
CA SER A 263 8.28 -15.28 11.31
C SER A 263 7.96 -15.25 12.81
N SER A 264 8.36 -16.28 13.53
CA SER A 264 8.32 -16.31 15.01
C SER A 264 9.24 -15.27 15.65
N LEU A 265 10.18 -14.69 14.89
CA LEU A 265 11.02 -13.56 15.30
C LEU A 265 10.30 -12.20 15.11
N GLY A 266 9.05 -12.21 14.65
CA GLY A 266 8.32 -11.01 14.25
C GLY A 266 9.11 -10.24 13.18
N HIS A 267 9.21 -8.92 13.33
CA HIS A 267 9.81 -8.05 12.31
C HIS A 267 11.34 -8.21 12.20
N GLN A 268 11.97 -9.08 13.00
CA GLN A 268 13.40 -9.41 12.91
C GLN A 268 13.69 -10.49 11.87
N GLY A 269 12.67 -11.26 11.46
CA GLY A 269 12.79 -12.32 10.46
C GLY A 269 11.82 -12.13 9.30
N ALA A 270 11.95 -13.02 8.32
CA ALA A 270 10.98 -13.19 7.25
C ALA A 270 10.24 -14.52 7.43
N GLY A 271 8.96 -14.52 7.16
CA GLY A 271 8.13 -15.71 7.03
C GLY A 271 8.04 -16.19 5.58
N LYS A 272 6.97 -16.92 5.27
CA LYS A 272 6.70 -17.41 3.92
C LYS A 272 6.06 -16.34 3.04
N MET A 273 6.75 -15.95 1.98
CA MET A 273 6.31 -14.91 1.06
C MET A 273 5.59 -15.50 -0.15
N LEU A 274 4.49 -14.88 -0.55
CA LEU A 274 3.68 -15.28 -1.70
C LEU A 274 4.15 -14.55 -2.96
N SER A 275 3.92 -15.18 -4.11
CA SER A 275 4.23 -14.65 -5.45
C SER A 275 3.00 -14.59 -6.38
N ASP A 276 1.82 -14.95 -5.87
CA ASP A 276 0.59 -15.04 -6.64
C ASP A 276 -0.09 -13.68 -6.83
N VAL A 277 -0.96 -13.62 -7.84
CA VAL A 277 -1.81 -12.47 -8.16
C VAL A 277 -3.24 -12.97 -8.34
N TRP A 278 -4.19 -12.31 -7.69
CA TRP A 278 -5.61 -12.62 -7.76
C TRP A 278 -6.41 -11.36 -8.09
N ALA A 279 -7.46 -11.51 -8.90
CA ALA A 279 -8.38 -10.45 -9.25
C ALA A 279 -9.81 -10.85 -8.86
N TYR A 280 -10.48 -9.98 -8.11
CA TYR A 280 -11.89 -10.08 -7.78
C TYR A 280 -12.69 -9.16 -8.70
N SER A 281 -13.53 -9.75 -9.56
CA SER A 281 -14.47 -9.00 -10.39
C SER A 281 -15.57 -8.41 -9.51
N LEU A 282 -15.76 -7.08 -9.54
CA LEU A 282 -16.85 -6.44 -8.79
C LEU A 282 -18.23 -6.78 -9.38
N ASP A 283 -18.30 -7.04 -10.68
CA ASP A 283 -19.55 -7.37 -11.37
C ASP A 283 -19.96 -8.83 -11.13
N ASP A 284 -19.00 -9.76 -11.26
CA ASP A 284 -19.27 -11.20 -11.08
C ASP A 284 -19.17 -11.64 -9.62
N GLN A 285 -18.64 -10.78 -8.74
CA GLN A 285 -18.35 -11.08 -7.34
C GLN A 285 -17.53 -12.37 -7.16
N LYS A 286 -16.50 -12.52 -7.99
CA LYS A 286 -15.72 -13.76 -8.05
C LYS A 286 -14.23 -13.50 -8.17
N TRP A 287 -13.47 -14.27 -7.41
CA TRP A 287 -12.03 -14.34 -7.52
C TRP A 287 -11.59 -15.19 -8.72
N SER A 288 -10.53 -14.75 -9.37
CA SER A 288 -9.77 -15.52 -10.35
C SER A 288 -8.28 -15.29 -10.14
N GLN A 289 -7.50 -16.37 -10.20
CA GLN A 289 -6.05 -16.23 -10.22
C GLN A 289 -5.63 -15.63 -11.56
N VAL A 290 -4.78 -14.61 -11.52
CA VAL A 290 -4.24 -13.96 -12.72
C VAL A 290 -3.07 -14.80 -13.21
N ALA A 291 -3.14 -15.26 -14.46
CA ALA A 291 -2.02 -15.94 -15.08
C ALA A 291 -0.93 -14.90 -15.43
N VAL A 292 0.20 -14.99 -14.76
CA VAL A 292 1.33 -14.07 -14.93
C VAL A 292 2.41 -14.67 -15.84
N GLU A 293 2.91 -13.85 -16.76
CA GLU A 293 3.96 -14.20 -17.71
C GLU A 293 5.10 -13.15 -17.63
N GLY A 294 6.29 -13.45 -18.14
CA GLY A 294 7.45 -12.56 -18.11
C GLY A 294 8.74 -13.28 -18.48
N ILE A 295 9.75 -12.54 -18.95
CA ILE A 295 11.11 -13.10 -19.16
C ILE A 295 11.71 -13.47 -17.80
N ASP A 296 11.60 -12.53 -16.86
CA ASP A 296 11.90 -12.71 -15.45
C ASP A 296 10.62 -12.46 -14.65
N LEU A 297 10.56 -13.05 -13.45
CA LEU A 297 9.46 -12.85 -12.51
C LEU A 297 9.99 -12.26 -11.19
N PRO A 298 9.25 -11.36 -10.55
CA PRO A 298 9.59 -10.88 -9.22
C PRO A 298 9.59 -12.03 -8.22
N ALA A 299 10.57 -12.02 -7.31
CA ALA A 299 10.54 -12.90 -6.14
C ALA A 299 9.28 -12.65 -5.29
N GLY A 300 8.79 -13.71 -4.65
CA GLY A 300 7.74 -13.59 -3.63
C GLY A 300 8.18 -12.63 -2.52
N ARG A 301 7.27 -11.76 -2.08
CA ARG A 301 7.59 -10.66 -1.17
C ARG A 301 6.43 -10.29 -0.27
N GLY A 302 6.74 -9.68 0.86
CA GLY A 302 5.80 -8.99 1.74
C GLY A 302 6.40 -7.64 2.13
N TRP A 303 5.67 -6.83 2.90
CA TRP A 303 6.19 -5.55 3.41
C TRP A 303 6.66 -4.57 2.31
N PHE A 304 6.18 -4.77 1.09
CA PHE A 304 6.35 -3.86 -0.04
C PHE A 304 5.19 -2.86 -0.03
N ASP A 305 5.23 -1.91 -0.94
CA ASP A 305 4.04 -1.15 -1.31
C ASP A 305 3.87 -1.13 -2.84
N ALA A 306 2.66 -0.81 -3.28
CA ALA A 306 2.27 -0.88 -4.68
C ALA A 306 1.17 0.12 -4.98
N ASP A 307 1.13 0.60 -6.22
CA ASP A 307 0.07 1.52 -6.64
C ASP A 307 -0.26 1.35 -8.14
N VAL A 308 -1.40 1.90 -8.54
CA VAL A 308 -1.93 1.79 -9.90
C VAL A 308 -1.37 2.90 -10.77
N VAL A 309 -0.85 2.49 -11.92
CA VAL A 309 -0.38 3.37 -12.98
C VAL A 309 -1.41 3.34 -14.11
N GLN A 310 -1.92 4.51 -14.48
CA GLN A 310 -2.76 4.67 -15.66
C GLN A 310 -1.95 5.33 -16.76
N ALA A 311 -1.59 4.56 -17.79
CA ALA A 311 -0.82 5.06 -18.93
C ALA A 311 -1.44 4.60 -20.25
N ASN A 312 -1.65 5.54 -21.18
CA ASN A 312 -2.22 5.26 -22.51
C ASN A 312 -3.54 4.47 -22.48
N GLY A 313 -4.41 4.75 -21.50
CA GLY A 313 -5.69 4.06 -21.33
C GLY A 313 -5.58 2.61 -20.84
N ARG A 314 -4.41 2.20 -20.33
CA ARG A 314 -4.20 0.89 -19.71
C ARG A 314 -3.77 1.04 -18.27
N ALA A 315 -4.39 0.25 -17.41
CA ALA A 315 -3.99 0.13 -16.02
C ALA A 315 -2.84 -0.88 -15.87
N SER A 316 -1.87 -0.54 -15.05
CA SER A 316 -0.79 -1.43 -14.62
C SER A 316 -0.55 -1.22 -13.13
N ILE A 317 0.10 -2.17 -12.46
CA ILE A 317 0.49 -2.01 -11.05
C ILE A 317 2.00 -1.89 -10.98
N VAL A 318 2.51 -0.86 -10.31
CA VAL A 318 3.92 -0.78 -9.94
C VAL A 318 4.12 -1.38 -8.55
N VAL A 319 5.18 -2.18 -8.39
CA VAL A 319 5.63 -2.73 -7.12
C VAL A 319 7.10 -2.40 -6.95
N ALA A 320 7.53 -1.96 -5.77
CA ALA A 320 8.95 -1.80 -5.48
C ALA A 320 9.33 -2.29 -4.09
N GLY A 321 10.57 -2.75 -3.97
CA GLY A 321 11.16 -3.19 -2.71
C GLY A 321 10.38 -4.31 -2.01
N GLY A 322 10.32 -4.24 -0.69
CA GLY A 322 9.74 -5.28 0.16
C GLY A 322 10.79 -6.19 0.79
N LEU A 323 10.31 -7.18 1.53
CA LEU A 323 11.10 -8.20 2.21
C LEU A 323 10.93 -9.54 1.48
N GLY A 324 12.04 -10.17 1.11
CA GLY A 324 12.06 -11.54 0.58
C GLY A 324 12.22 -12.59 1.69
N GLU A 325 12.01 -13.87 1.35
CA GLU A 325 12.11 -14.99 2.31
C GLU A 325 13.50 -15.17 2.94
N SER A 326 14.56 -14.71 2.26
CA SER A 326 15.93 -14.68 2.81
C SER A 326 16.14 -13.60 3.87
N ASN A 327 15.09 -12.86 4.27
CA ASN A 327 15.12 -11.71 5.18
C ASN A 327 15.87 -10.48 4.62
N ASP A 328 16.18 -10.49 3.33
CA ASP A 328 16.78 -9.37 2.62
C ASP A 328 15.70 -8.42 2.10
N ARG A 329 16.00 -7.12 2.18
CA ARG A 329 15.19 -6.11 1.50
C ARG A 329 15.51 -6.16 0.02
N LEU A 330 14.47 -6.21 -0.81
CA LEU A 330 14.57 -6.25 -2.27
C LEU A 330 14.81 -4.83 -2.79
N ASP A 331 15.55 -4.69 -3.89
CA ASP A 331 16.03 -3.43 -4.47
C ASP A 331 15.48 -3.19 -5.88
N ASP A 332 14.46 -3.95 -6.27
CA ASP A 332 13.87 -3.96 -7.59
C ASP A 332 12.50 -3.25 -7.62
N ALA A 333 12.15 -2.76 -8.80
CA ALA A 333 10.82 -2.26 -9.12
C ALA A 333 10.30 -2.94 -10.38
N TRP A 334 9.01 -3.28 -10.37
CA TRP A 334 8.33 -4.06 -11.40
C TRP A 334 7.02 -3.41 -11.79
N LEU A 335 6.64 -3.61 -13.05
CA LEU A 335 5.34 -3.25 -13.59
C LEU A 335 4.57 -4.53 -13.96
N LEU A 336 3.35 -4.67 -13.45
CA LEU A 336 2.39 -5.70 -13.85
C LEU A 336 1.38 -5.08 -14.82
N SER A 337 1.45 -5.46 -16.08
CA SER A 337 0.56 -4.94 -17.12
C SER A 337 -0.48 -5.98 -17.51
N PHE A 338 -1.76 -5.60 -17.44
CA PHE A 338 -2.88 -6.46 -17.82
C PHE A 338 -3.08 -6.44 -19.34
N MET A 339 -3.42 -7.60 -19.89
CA MET A 339 -3.78 -7.76 -21.31
C MET A 339 -5.27 -7.63 -21.53
#